data_AF-A0A7K5RBL1-F1
#
_entry.id   AF-A0A7K5RBL1-F1
#
_cell.length_a   1.000
_cell.length_b   1.000
_cell.length_c   1.000
_cell.angle_alpha   90.00
_cell.angle_beta   90.00
_cell.angle_gamma   90.00
#
_symmetry.space_group_name_H-M   'P 1'
#
loop_
_entity.id
_entity.type
_entity.pdbx_description
1 polymer ?
#
loop_
_entity_poly.entity_id
_entity_poly.type
_entity_poly.pdbx_seq_one_letter_code
_entity_poly.pdbx_strand_id
1 'polypeptide(L)'
;VDSDRVEATVVVKNPCNFPIEFYSLDFDEQYLEEEKILRMAVGSKYQKSFFMPPRAVGETLPKEVLEDHEARKRLKAQYAELKAMAEAKARTEAEAKAKAMGKAAPAYHRTVTFYPEPMVKVTGNPVSRAVMRHLGMDPSSERLQHRGIVVIVHGPPRAGKTEIAAGLCQYYDAAYVSIDTVVKEAVANE
;
A
#
# COMPACT_ATOMS: atom_id res chain seq x y z
N VAL A 1 23.85 33.18 -1.54
CA VAL A 1 25.06 32.35 -1.36
C VAL A 1 24.95 31.26 -2.40
N ASP A 2 25.43 31.57 -3.59
CA ASP A 2 25.46 30.63 -4.70
C ASP A 2 26.45 29.52 -4.34
N SER A 3 25.96 28.28 -4.30
CA SER A 3 26.80 27.12 -4.12
C SER A 3 27.53 26.89 -5.45
N ASP A 4 28.85 27.10 -5.46
CA ASP A 4 29.71 26.81 -6.60
C ASP A 4 29.47 25.36 -7.07
N ARG A 5 28.85 25.20 -8.24
CA ARG A 5 28.74 23.91 -8.91
C ARG A 5 30.13 23.55 -9.43
N VAL A 6 30.77 22.59 -8.79
CA VAL A 6 32.05 22.05 -9.25
C VAL A 6 31.76 21.01 -10.33
N GLU A 7 32.06 21.36 -11.58
CA GLU A 7 31.98 20.45 -12.73
C GLU A 7 33.36 19.87 -13.02
N ALA A 8 33.44 18.55 -13.23
CA ALA A 8 34.68 17.85 -13.55
C ALA A 8 34.46 16.87 -14.70
N THR A 9 35.35 16.90 -15.71
CA THR A 9 35.29 16.00 -16.86
C THR A 9 36.15 14.75 -16.59
N VAL A 10 35.55 13.57 -16.72
CA VAL A 10 36.23 12.28 -16.53
C VAL A 10 36.31 11.54 -17.87
N VAL A 11 37.51 11.12 -18.26
CA VAL A 11 37.72 10.27 -19.45
C VAL A 11 37.81 8.82 -19.01
N VAL A 12 36.86 8.01 -19.46
CA VAL A 12 36.82 6.58 -19.14
C VAL A 12 37.25 5.77 -20.36
N LYS A 13 38.18 4.85 -20.18
CA LYS A 13 38.56 3.84 -21.19
C LYS A 13 38.15 2.48 -20.66
N ASN A 14 37.43 1.71 -21.47
CA ASN A 14 37.10 0.32 -21.18
C ASN A 14 38.28 -0.57 -21.62
N PRO A 15 39.07 -1.15 -20.68
CA PRO A 15 40.15 -2.07 -21.04
C PRO A 15 39.67 -3.50 -21.32
N CYS A 16 38.39 -3.80 -21.09
CA CYS A 16 37.81 -5.14 -21.20
C CYS A 16 37.23 -5.39 -22.59
N ASN A 17 37.11 -6.69 -22.96
CA ASN A 17 36.54 -7.15 -24.22
C ASN A 17 35.00 -7.31 -24.18
N PHE A 18 34.34 -6.74 -23.19
CA PHE A 18 32.90 -6.76 -23.03
C PHE A 18 32.35 -5.34 -22.77
N PRO A 19 31.08 -5.07 -23.08
CA PRO A 19 30.48 -3.75 -22.84
C PRO A 19 30.47 -3.41 -21.34
N ILE A 20 30.86 -2.17 -21.00
CA ILE A 20 30.71 -1.62 -19.64
C ILE A 20 29.66 -0.52 -19.69
N GLU A 21 28.69 -0.59 -18.79
CA GLU A 21 27.63 0.41 -18.64
C GLU A 21 27.88 1.25 -17.39
N PHE A 22 27.76 2.58 -17.53
CA PHE A 22 27.79 3.51 -16.42
C PHE A 22 26.37 4.00 -16.16
N TYR A 23 25.90 3.83 -14.92
CA TYR A 23 24.63 4.38 -14.49
C TYR A 23 24.87 5.30 -13.29
N SER A 24 24.11 6.38 -13.22
CA SER A 24 24.08 7.26 -12.07
C SER A 24 22.63 7.63 -11.79
N LEU A 25 22.10 7.16 -10.66
CA LEU A 25 20.70 7.40 -10.28
C LEU A 25 20.37 8.89 -10.20
N ASP A 26 21.34 9.72 -9.80
CA ASP A 26 21.15 11.17 -9.66
C ASP A 26 21.05 11.90 -11.01
N PHE A 27 21.54 11.30 -12.10
CA PHE A 27 21.54 11.90 -13.45
C PHE A 27 20.66 11.12 -14.44
N ASP A 28 20.00 10.06 -13.98
CA ASP A 28 19.10 9.24 -14.78
C ASP A 28 17.70 9.85 -14.75
N GLU A 29 17.34 10.55 -15.84
CA GLU A 29 16.03 11.17 -15.99
C GLU A 29 14.88 10.16 -15.88
N GLN A 30 15.07 8.95 -16.43
CA GLN A 30 14.06 7.89 -16.36
C GLN A 30 13.86 7.43 -14.92
N TYR A 31 14.94 7.20 -14.18
CA TYR A 31 14.87 6.82 -12.77
C TYR A 31 14.14 7.88 -11.94
N LEU A 32 14.49 9.16 -12.12
CA LEU A 32 13.90 10.27 -11.36
C LEU A 32 12.40 10.41 -11.61
N GLU A 33 11.95 10.22 -12.86
CA GLU A 33 10.54 10.22 -13.21
C GLU A 33 9.79 9.03 -12.59
N GLU A 34 10.33 7.82 -12.72
CA GLU A 34 9.73 6.62 -12.14
C GLU A 34 9.63 6.70 -10.61
N GLU A 35 10.68 7.19 -9.94
CA GLU A 35 10.71 7.36 -8.49
C GLU A 35 9.63 8.35 -8.02
N LYS A 36 9.45 9.46 -8.74
CA LYS A 36 8.41 10.46 -8.46
C LYS A 36 7.01 9.86 -8.61
N ILE A 37 6.79 9.04 -9.64
CA ILE A 37 5.52 8.35 -9.86
C ILE A 37 5.25 7.36 -8.71
N LEU A 38 6.23 6.52 -8.35
CA LEU A 38 6.10 5.53 -7.28
C LEU A 38 5.83 6.18 -5.93
N ARG A 39 6.50 7.29 -5.62
CA ARG A 39 6.27 8.07 -4.41
C ARG A 39 4.84 8.58 -4.30
N MET A 40 4.25 8.99 -5.42
CA MET A 40 2.85 9.42 -5.50
C MET A 40 1.86 8.25 -5.39
N ALA A 41 2.23 7.08 -5.94
CA ALA A 41 1.39 5.89 -5.99
C ALA A 41 1.25 5.18 -4.63
N VAL A 42 2.37 5.00 -3.91
CA VAL A 42 2.42 4.30 -2.61
C VAL A 42 2.01 5.24 -1.46
N GLY A 43 2.21 6.54 -1.63
CA GLY A 43 1.86 7.57 -0.66
C GLY A 43 2.88 7.72 0.47
N SER A 44 2.89 8.89 1.11
CA SER A 44 3.88 9.25 2.12
C SER A 44 3.71 8.54 3.47
N LYS A 45 2.58 7.84 3.69
CA LYS A 45 2.23 7.32 5.02
C LYS A 45 2.69 5.90 5.30
N TYR A 46 3.05 5.06 4.33
CA TYR A 46 3.35 3.66 4.64
C TYR A 46 4.43 3.03 3.75
N GLN A 47 5.40 2.45 4.47
CA GLN A 47 6.48 1.52 4.09
C GLN A 47 7.62 2.05 3.19
N LYS A 48 8.85 2.00 3.73
CA LYS A 48 10.11 2.18 2.99
C LYS A 48 10.31 1.13 1.88
N SER A 49 9.54 0.05 1.90
CA SER A 49 9.67 -1.09 1.00
C SER A 49 8.28 -1.57 0.58
N PHE A 50 8.08 -1.73 -0.71
CA PHE A 50 6.89 -2.37 -1.28
C PHE A 50 7.33 -3.40 -2.31
N PHE A 51 6.48 -4.39 -2.57
CA PHE A 51 6.74 -5.42 -3.56
C PHE A 51 6.25 -4.96 -4.93
N MET A 52 7.07 -5.20 -5.95
CA MET A 52 6.69 -5.06 -7.35
C MET A 52 6.79 -6.40 -8.07
N PRO A 53 6.02 -6.59 -9.15
CA PRO A 53 6.28 -7.67 -10.09
C PRO A 53 7.76 -7.67 -10.54
N PRO A 54 8.38 -8.84 -10.73
CA PRO A 54 9.67 -8.95 -11.39
C PRO A 54 9.65 -8.23 -12.75
N ARG A 55 10.73 -7.48 -13.04
CA ARG A 55 10.90 -6.72 -14.29
C ARG A 55 12.18 -7.12 -15.00
N ALA A 56 12.14 -7.16 -16.33
CA ALA A 56 13.34 -7.29 -17.14
C ALA A 56 14.17 -5.98 -17.12
N VAL A 57 15.44 -6.06 -17.48
CA VAL A 57 16.29 -4.88 -17.66
C VAL A 57 15.68 -3.96 -18.74
N GLY A 58 15.51 -2.67 -18.42
CA GLY A 58 14.90 -1.69 -19.31
C GLY A 58 13.36 -1.72 -19.39
N GLU A 59 12.69 -2.58 -18.63
CA GLU A 59 11.23 -2.60 -18.58
C GLU A 59 10.68 -1.43 -17.72
N THR A 60 9.65 -0.76 -18.21
CA THR A 60 9.03 0.40 -17.56
C THR A 60 8.20 0.01 -16.33
N LEU A 61 7.67 1.00 -15.63
CA LEU A 61 6.71 0.77 -14.54
C LEU A 61 5.47 -0.01 -15.03
N PRO A 62 4.85 -0.84 -14.16
CA PRO A 62 3.60 -1.51 -14.49
C PRO A 62 2.51 -0.53 -14.95
N LYS A 63 1.70 -0.98 -15.92
CA LYS A 63 0.66 -0.14 -16.56
C LYS A 63 -0.32 0.42 -15.54
N GLU A 64 -0.65 -0.35 -14.51
CA GLU A 64 -1.57 0.03 -13.43
C GLU A 64 -1.07 1.26 -12.66
N VAL A 65 0.26 1.44 -12.56
CA VAL A 65 0.92 2.57 -11.90
C VAL A 65 0.93 3.79 -12.80
N LEU A 66 1.23 3.61 -14.09
CA LEU A 66 1.21 4.68 -15.08
C LEU A 66 -0.21 5.26 -15.27
N GLU A 67 -1.21 4.39 -15.41
CA GLU A 67 -2.63 4.78 -15.55
C GLU A 67 -3.13 5.57 -14.33
N ASP A 68 -2.77 5.13 -13.12
CA ASP A 68 -3.14 5.83 -11.88
C ASP A 68 -2.48 7.22 -11.80
N HIS A 69 -1.22 7.34 -12.21
CA HIS A 69 -0.52 8.61 -12.28
C HIS A 69 -1.19 9.58 -13.27
N GLU A 70 -1.52 9.11 -14.47
CA GLU A 70 -2.26 9.91 -15.45
C GLU A 70 -3.64 10.33 -14.94
N ALA A 71 -4.40 9.41 -14.34
CA ALA A 71 -5.71 9.70 -13.77
C ALA A 71 -5.61 10.77 -12.68
N ARG A 72 -4.62 10.67 -11.78
CA ARG A 72 -4.36 11.70 -10.77
C ARG A 72 -3.96 13.03 -11.37
N LYS A 73 -3.17 13.05 -12.45
CA LYS A 73 -2.81 14.27 -13.16
C LYS A 73 -4.05 14.95 -13.75
N ARG A 74 -4.95 14.18 -14.36
CA ARG A 74 -6.24 14.66 -14.91
C ARG A 74 -7.15 15.19 -13.80
N LEU A 75 -7.32 14.46 -12.69
CA LEU A 75 -8.12 14.89 -11.54
C LEU A 75 -7.56 16.16 -10.90
N LYS A 76 -6.24 16.27 -10.75
CA LYS A 76 -5.60 17.49 -10.23
C LYS A 76 -5.82 18.69 -11.14
N ALA A 77 -5.75 18.51 -12.46
CA ALA A 77 -6.05 19.58 -13.42
C ALA A 77 -7.51 20.04 -13.31
N GLN A 78 -8.47 19.11 -13.32
CA GLN A 78 -9.89 19.41 -13.13
C GLN A 78 -10.16 20.09 -11.79
N TYR A 79 -9.53 19.62 -10.70
CA TYR A 79 -9.69 20.24 -9.39
C TYR A 79 -9.08 21.63 -9.33
N ALA A 80 -7.95 21.88 -10.00
CA ALA A 80 -7.35 23.21 -10.09
C ALA A 80 -8.26 24.18 -10.88
N GLU A 81 -8.88 23.72 -11.96
CA GLU A 81 -9.86 24.48 -12.72
C GLU A 81 -11.11 24.79 -11.88
N LEU A 82 -11.70 23.78 -11.23
CA LEU A 82 -12.85 23.95 -10.34
C LEU A 82 -12.51 24.87 -9.16
N LYS A 83 -11.32 24.74 -8.58
CA LYS A 83 -10.83 25.62 -7.51
C LYS A 83 -10.63 27.05 -8.01
N ALA A 84 -10.08 27.26 -9.20
CA ALA A 84 -9.94 28.59 -9.79
C ALA A 84 -11.32 29.24 -10.06
N MET A 85 -12.29 28.47 -10.57
CA MET A 85 -13.67 28.93 -10.76
C MET A 85 -14.39 29.18 -9.43
N ALA A 86 -14.16 28.33 -8.42
CA ALA A 86 -14.70 28.50 -7.08
C ALA A 86 -14.05 29.65 -6.32
N GLU A 87 -12.76 29.93 -6.50
CA GLU A 87 -12.09 31.10 -5.91
C GLU A 87 -12.57 32.40 -6.57
N ALA A 88 -12.89 32.37 -7.87
CA ALA A 88 -13.54 33.49 -8.55
C ALA A 88 -14.97 33.75 -8.01
N LYS A 89 -15.74 32.68 -7.73
CA LYS A 89 -17.08 32.77 -7.13
C LYS A 89 -17.08 33.02 -5.62
N ALA A 90 -16.07 32.54 -4.89
CA ALA A 90 -15.91 32.79 -3.47
C ALA A 90 -15.43 34.22 -3.19
N ARG A 91 -14.73 34.87 -4.13
CA ARG A 91 -14.51 36.33 -4.07
C ARG A 91 -15.81 37.13 -4.16
N THR A 92 -16.86 36.57 -4.77
CA THR A 92 -18.20 37.19 -4.82
C THR A 92 -19.12 36.75 -3.67
N GLU A 93 -18.86 35.61 -3.03
CA GLU A 93 -19.74 35.02 -2.00
C GLU A 93 -19.15 35.07 -0.57
N ALA A 94 -17.88 35.44 -0.38
CA ALA A 94 -17.25 35.68 0.93
C ALA A 94 -17.77 36.94 1.64
N GLU A 95 -18.65 37.72 1.00
CA GLU A 95 -19.43 38.79 1.63
C GLU A 95 -20.70 38.25 2.34
N ALA A 96 -21.05 36.97 2.16
CA ALA A 96 -22.29 36.39 2.65
C ALA A 96 -22.07 35.17 3.55
N LYS A 97 -21.94 35.45 4.85
CA LYS A 97 -22.37 34.61 5.99
C LYS A 97 -21.39 33.53 6.50
N ALA A 98 -20.61 33.97 7.49
CA ALA A 98 -20.06 33.14 8.56
C ALA A 98 -21.07 32.94 9.70
N LYS A 99 -21.43 31.69 10.06
CA LYS A 99 -21.47 31.16 11.45
C LYS A 99 -21.87 29.66 11.53
N ALA A 100 -21.09 28.88 12.28
CA ALA A 100 -21.12 27.41 12.37
C ALA A 100 -21.87 26.86 13.60
N MET A 101 -22.27 25.58 13.55
CA MET A 101 -22.96 24.81 14.60
C MET A 101 -22.07 23.65 15.09
N GLY A 102 -22.00 23.40 16.40
CA GLY A 102 -21.10 22.42 17.05
C GLY A 102 -21.72 21.05 17.38
N LYS A 103 -20.87 20.04 17.60
CA LYS A 103 -21.20 18.64 18.02
C LYS A 103 -20.41 18.23 19.27
N ALA A 104 -20.96 17.32 20.06
CA ALA A 104 -20.29 16.60 21.17
C ALA A 104 -20.21 15.09 20.89
N ALA A 105 -19.22 14.40 21.46
CA ALA A 105 -18.98 12.95 21.35
C ALA A 105 -18.75 12.31 22.73
N PRO A 106 -19.17 11.05 22.98
CA PRO A 106 -18.82 10.32 24.19
C PRO A 106 -17.70 9.27 23.99
N ALA A 107 -17.25 8.74 25.14
CA ALA A 107 -15.96 8.15 25.43
C ALA A 107 -15.76 6.69 24.98
N TYR A 108 -14.48 6.32 24.77
CA TYR A 108 -14.00 5.02 24.33
C TYR A 108 -13.62 4.11 25.52
N HIS A 109 -14.13 2.89 25.53
CA HIS A 109 -13.66 1.80 26.40
C HIS A 109 -12.58 0.99 25.67
N ARG A 110 -11.45 0.75 26.34
CA ARG A 110 -10.23 0.20 25.74
C ARG A 110 -10.27 -1.34 25.72
N THR A 111 -10.84 -1.89 24.65
CA THR A 111 -10.60 -3.28 24.24
C THR A 111 -9.34 -3.35 23.40
N VAL A 112 -8.57 -4.44 23.52
CA VAL A 112 -7.45 -4.72 22.63
C VAL A 112 -8.07 -5.05 21.28
N THR A 113 -8.24 -4.02 20.46
CA THR A 113 -8.65 -4.16 19.07
C THR A 113 -7.50 -4.83 18.34
N PHE A 114 -7.72 -6.05 17.85
CA PHE A 114 -7.12 -6.39 16.58
C PHE A 114 -7.61 -5.33 15.62
N TYR A 115 -6.74 -4.38 15.27
CA TYR A 115 -6.99 -3.59 14.10
C TYR A 115 -7.08 -4.63 12.99
N PRO A 116 -8.17 -4.66 12.22
CA PRO A 116 -7.92 -4.76 10.81
C PRO A 116 -6.89 -3.66 10.58
N GLU A 117 -5.64 -4.02 10.31
CA GLU A 117 -5.06 -3.36 9.16
C GLU A 117 -6.16 -3.51 8.13
N PRO A 118 -6.90 -2.42 7.80
CA PRO A 118 -8.06 -2.54 6.94
C PRO A 118 -7.47 -3.20 5.73
N MET A 119 -7.74 -4.50 5.53
CA MET A 119 -7.06 -5.35 4.54
C MET A 119 -6.96 -4.45 3.35
N VAL A 120 -5.77 -3.90 3.08
CA VAL A 120 -5.62 -2.71 2.23
C VAL A 120 -6.47 -3.05 1.07
N LYS A 121 -7.63 -2.37 0.88
CA LYS A 121 -8.71 -2.85 -0.01
C LYS A 121 -7.96 -3.44 -1.16
N VAL A 122 -8.01 -4.75 -1.36
CA VAL A 122 -6.95 -5.46 -2.12
C VAL A 122 -6.85 -4.94 -3.57
N THR A 123 -7.81 -4.08 -3.94
CA THR A 123 -7.96 -3.21 -5.10
C THR A 123 -7.44 -1.75 -5.00
N GLY A 124 -6.79 -1.30 -3.93
CA GLY A 124 -6.79 0.11 -3.51
C GLY A 124 -5.57 0.96 -3.88
N ASN A 125 -4.41 0.36 -4.12
CA ASN A 125 -3.23 1.07 -4.64
C ASN A 125 -2.77 0.42 -5.96
N PRO A 126 -2.18 1.18 -6.89
CA PRO A 126 -1.85 0.67 -8.22
C PRO A 126 -0.76 -0.42 -8.22
N VAL A 127 0.14 -0.40 -7.22
CA VAL A 127 1.21 -1.40 -7.09
C VAL A 127 0.65 -2.77 -6.71
N SER A 128 -0.26 -2.82 -5.74
CA SER A 128 -0.98 -4.03 -5.34
C SER A 128 -1.76 -4.64 -6.50
N ARG A 129 -2.39 -3.79 -7.35
CA ARG A 129 -3.06 -4.25 -8.57
C ARG A 129 -2.09 -4.89 -9.56
N ALA A 130 -0.90 -4.32 -9.74
CA ALA A 130 0.13 -4.88 -10.60
C ALA A 130 0.63 -6.24 -10.10
N VAL A 131 0.88 -6.39 -8.79
CA VAL A 131 1.27 -7.67 -8.17
C VAL A 131 0.17 -8.73 -8.34
N MET A 132 -1.07 -8.35 -8.07
CA MET A 132 -2.24 -9.21 -8.24
C MET A 132 -2.35 -9.76 -9.67
N ARG A 133 -2.25 -8.88 -10.66
CA ARG A 133 -2.22 -9.27 -12.07
C ARG A 133 -1.08 -10.24 -12.39
N HIS A 134 0.12 -9.95 -11.89
CA HIS A 134 1.29 -10.81 -12.11
C HIS A 134 1.11 -12.21 -11.52
N LEU A 135 0.43 -12.32 -10.36
CA LEU A 135 0.11 -13.60 -9.71
C LEU A 135 -1.12 -14.31 -10.32
N GLY A 136 -1.73 -13.75 -11.37
CA GLY A 136 -2.96 -14.31 -11.96
C GLY A 136 -4.17 -14.25 -11.01
N MET A 137 -4.14 -13.35 -10.02
CA MET A 137 -5.26 -13.07 -9.14
C MET A 137 -6.18 -12.07 -9.85
N ASP A 138 -7.40 -12.47 -10.17
CA ASP A 138 -8.36 -11.60 -10.85
C ASP A 138 -9.31 -10.96 -9.81
N PRO A 139 -9.38 -9.62 -9.70
CA PRO A 139 -10.26 -8.96 -8.74
C PRO A 139 -11.75 -9.15 -9.04
N SER A 140 -12.11 -9.53 -10.28
CA SER A 140 -13.48 -9.86 -10.68
C SER A 140 -13.94 -11.24 -10.22
N SER A 141 -13.00 -12.05 -9.73
CA SER A 141 -13.27 -13.42 -9.37
C SER A 141 -13.83 -13.52 -7.96
N GLU A 142 -15.07 -13.99 -7.83
CA GLU A 142 -15.63 -14.56 -6.60
C GLU A 142 -14.71 -15.62 -5.96
N ARG A 143 -13.65 -16.09 -6.63
CA ARG A 143 -12.66 -17.01 -6.09
C ARG A 143 -11.84 -16.43 -4.93
N LEU A 144 -11.77 -15.11 -4.77
CA LEU A 144 -11.19 -14.48 -3.56
C LEU A 144 -12.12 -14.56 -2.35
N GLN A 145 -13.42 -14.84 -2.55
CA GLN A 145 -14.41 -14.98 -1.48
C GLN A 145 -14.50 -16.43 -0.94
N HIS A 146 -13.86 -17.42 -1.60
CA HIS A 146 -14.11 -18.85 -1.32
C HIS A 146 -12.86 -19.72 -1.13
N ARG A 147 -11.69 -19.14 -0.80
CA ARG A 147 -10.57 -19.94 -0.27
C ARG A 147 -10.51 -19.75 1.24
N GLY A 148 -11.10 -20.71 1.96
CA GLY A 148 -10.97 -20.79 3.41
C GLY A 148 -9.49 -20.77 3.81
N ILE A 149 -9.15 -19.96 4.80
CA ILE A 149 -7.80 -19.88 5.37
C ILE A 149 -7.80 -20.75 6.62
N VAL A 150 -6.80 -21.62 6.75
CA VAL A 150 -6.55 -22.38 7.99
C VAL A 150 -5.38 -21.71 8.70
N VAL A 151 -5.60 -21.26 9.94
CA VAL A 151 -4.58 -20.63 10.78
C VAL A 151 -4.17 -21.60 11.89
N ILE A 152 -2.87 -21.89 11.98
CA ILE A 152 -2.31 -22.77 13.02
C ILE A 152 -1.53 -21.91 14.02
N VAL A 153 -1.98 -21.88 15.27
CA VAL A 153 -1.32 -21.14 16.37
C VAL A 153 -0.46 -22.11 17.19
N HIS A 154 0.87 -21.99 17.06
CA HIS A 154 1.85 -22.84 17.74
C HIS A 154 2.78 -22.03 18.68
N GLY A 155 3.41 -22.70 19.65
CA GLY A 155 4.30 -22.09 20.63
C GLY A 155 4.44 -22.88 21.93
N PRO A 156 5.25 -22.43 22.90
CA PRO A 156 5.43 -23.11 24.18
C PRO A 156 4.16 -23.09 25.06
N PRO A 157 4.05 -23.97 26.08
CA PRO A 157 2.93 -23.95 27.01
C PRO A 157 2.84 -22.59 27.72
N ARG A 158 1.60 -22.13 27.99
CA ARG A 158 1.28 -20.82 28.62
C ARG A 158 1.67 -19.56 27.83
N ALA A 159 2.06 -19.69 26.56
CA ALA A 159 2.36 -18.54 25.68
C ALA A 159 1.13 -17.73 25.20
N GLY A 160 -0.06 -17.92 25.79
CA GLY A 160 -1.27 -17.20 25.38
C GLY A 160 -1.89 -17.67 24.05
N LYS A 161 -1.48 -18.82 23.50
CA LYS A 161 -1.99 -19.37 22.22
C LYS A 161 -3.51 -19.44 22.15
N THR A 162 -4.15 -19.87 23.24
CA THR A 162 -5.61 -19.98 23.35
C THR A 162 -6.29 -18.62 23.29
N GLU A 163 -5.73 -17.61 23.94
CA GLU A 163 -6.27 -16.25 23.97
C GLU A 163 -6.13 -15.57 22.59
N ILE A 164 -4.98 -15.75 21.94
CA ILE A 164 -4.73 -15.27 20.56
C ILE A 164 -5.67 -15.97 19.57
N ALA A 165 -5.81 -17.30 19.66
CA ALA A 165 -6.68 -18.05 18.78
C ALA A 165 -8.15 -17.66 18.97
N ALA A 166 -8.61 -17.46 20.21
CA ALA A 166 -9.95 -16.95 20.49
C ALA A 166 -10.17 -15.55 19.91
N GLY A 167 -9.17 -14.66 20.02
CA GLY A 167 -9.21 -13.34 19.41
C GLY A 167 -9.28 -13.40 17.87
N LEU A 168 -8.51 -14.29 17.24
CA LEU A 168 -8.56 -14.50 15.79
C LEU A 168 -9.90 -15.08 15.32
N CYS A 169 -10.49 -16.00 16.07
CA CYS A 169 -11.80 -16.56 15.77
C CYS A 169 -12.91 -15.52 15.86
N GLN A 170 -12.88 -14.64 16.87
CA GLN A 170 -13.81 -13.51 16.97
C GLN A 170 -13.61 -12.51 15.82
N TYR A 171 -12.36 -12.30 15.41
CA TYR A 171 -12.01 -11.32 14.39
C TYR A 171 -12.40 -11.77 12.97
N TYR A 172 -12.18 -13.05 12.63
CA TYR A 172 -12.48 -13.60 11.30
C TYR A 172 -13.83 -14.31 11.20
N ASP A 173 -14.63 -14.34 12.28
CA ASP A 173 -15.84 -15.19 12.40
C ASP A 173 -15.55 -16.65 12.01
N ALA A 174 -14.47 -17.19 12.59
CA ALA A 174 -13.91 -18.48 12.21
C ALA A 174 -14.13 -19.57 13.28
N ALA A 175 -14.24 -20.82 12.83
CA ALA A 175 -14.30 -21.97 13.73
C ALA A 175 -12.98 -22.16 14.49
N TYR A 176 -13.08 -22.43 15.79
CA TYR A 176 -11.95 -22.73 16.67
C TYR A 176 -11.84 -24.24 16.90
N VAL A 177 -10.68 -24.83 16.60
CA VAL A 177 -10.39 -26.24 16.87
C VAL A 177 -9.12 -26.36 17.70
N SER A 178 -9.24 -27.02 18.85
CA SER A 178 -8.12 -27.30 19.76
C SER A 178 -7.74 -28.77 19.67
N ILE A 179 -6.52 -29.05 19.23
CA ILE A 179 -5.99 -30.42 19.13
C ILE A 179 -6.00 -31.10 20.50
N ASP A 180 -5.64 -30.37 21.57
CA ASP A 180 -5.64 -30.90 22.94
C ASP A 180 -7.03 -31.38 23.37
N THR A 181 -8.10 -30.73 22.89
CA THR A 181 -9.48 -31.12 23.20
C THR A 181 -9.86 -32.38 22.43
N VAL A 182 -9.58 -32.42 21.11
CA VAL A 182 -9.85 -33.57 20.25
C VAL A 182 -9.13 -34.83 20.77
N VAL A 183 -7.87 -34.69 21.17
CA VAL A 183 -7.08 -35.81 21.72
C VAL A 183 -7.65 -36.29 23.06
N LYS A 184 -8.05 -35.38 23.96
CA LYS A 184 -8.66 -35.77 25.24
C LYS A 184 -9.99 -36.50 25.07
N GLU A 185 -10.83 -36.04 24.15
CA GLU A 185 -12.10 -36.69 23.82
C GLU A 185 -11.89 -38.07 23.20
N ALA A 186 -10.89 -38.22 22.33
CA ALA A 186 -10.56 -39.51 21.73
C ALA A 186 -10.10 -40.54 22.79
N VAL A 187 -9.24 -40.13 23.73
CA VAL A 187 -8.76 -41.00 24.82
C VAL A 187 -9.83 -41.32 25.86
N ALA A 188 -10.81 -40.44 26.06
CA ALA A 188 -11.91 -40.66 27.01
C ALA A 188 -13.03 -41.56 26.45
N ASN A 189 -13.05 -41.80 25.14
CA ASN A 189 -14.04 -42.63 24.44
C ASN A 189 -13.50 -44.04 24.10
N GLU A 190 -12.33 -44.41 24.62
CA GLU A 190 -11.83 -45.79 24.70
C GLU A 190 -12.29 -46.47 26.01
#